data_AF-A0A5D0IF58-F1
#
_entry.id   AF-A0A5D0IF58-F1
#
_cell.length_a   1.000
_cell.length_b   1.000
_cell.length_c   1.000
_cell.angle_alpha   90.00
_cell.angle_beta   90.00
_cell.angle_gamma   90.00
#
_symmetry.space_group_name_H-M   'P 1'
#
loop_
_entity.id
_entity.type
_entity.pdbx_description
1 polymer ?
#
loop_
_entity_poly.entity_id
_entity_poly.type
_entity_poly.pdbx_seq_one_letter_code
_entity_poly.pdbx_strand_id
1 'polypeptide(L)' 'NTPGLKVVVPSNPADAKGLLKSAIRDDDPVIFMESEQMYGDKGEVPEGEYLIPIGVADIKRKGDDVTIVSFGKIIKEA' A
#
# COMPACT_ATOMS: atom_id res chain seq x y z
N ASN A 1 4.09 -8.01 13.49
CA ASN A 1 4.93 -8.98 14.24
C ASN A 1 4.00 -10.00 14.93
N THR A 2 3.27 -10.78 14.12
CA THR A 2 2.25 -11.75 14.54
C THR A 2 2.14 -12.80 13.44
N PRO A 3 2.55 -14.05 13.66
CA PRO A 3 2.45 -15.10 12.65
C PRO A 3 1.00 -15.35 12.21
N GLY A 4 0.81 -15.70 10.94
CA GLY A 4 -0.51 -15.94 10.36
C GLY A 4 -1.32 -14.69 10.01
N LEU A 5 -0.83 -13.49 10.34
CA LEU A 5 -1.44 -12.23 9.90
C LEU A 5 -0.63 -11.60 8.76
N LYS A 6 -1.35 -11.13 7.74
CA LYS A 6 -0.82 -10.19 6.74
C LYS A 6 -1.18 -8.77 7.17
N VAL A 7 -0.25 -7.83 7.09
CA VAL A 7 -0.49 -6.42 7.46
C VAL A 7 -0.05 -5.55 6.30
N VAL A 8 -0.93 -4.67 5.83
CA VAL A 8 -0.69 -3.77 4.70
C VAL A 8 -1.03 -2.32 5.05
N VAL A 9 -0.26 -1.38 4.50
CA VAL A 9 -0.43 0.07 4.70
C VAL A 9 -0.33 0.76 3.34
N PRO A 10 -1.42 1.21 2.72
CA PRO A 10 -1.38 1.87 1.41
C PRO A 10 -0.76 3.28 1.52
N SER A 11 -0.11 3.75 0.45
CA SER A 11 0.57 5.07 0.42
C SER A 11 -0.12 6.11 -0.46
N ASN A 12 -1.06 5.71 -1.30
CA ASN A 12 -1.78 6.57 -2.23
C ASN A 12 -3.13 5.92 -2.65
N PRO A 13 -4.03 6.64 -3.34
CA PRO A 13 -5.33 6.11 -3.73
C PRO A 13 -5.29 4.83 -4.60
N ALA A 14 -4.30 4.71 -5.49
CA ALA A 14 -4.15 3.54 -6.35
C ALA A 14 -3.73 2.30 -5.53
N ASP A 15 -2.76 2.46 -4.61
CA ASP A 15 -2.35 1.43 -3.66
C ASP A 15 -3.55 0.99 -2.81
N ALA A 16 -4.33 1.95 -2.30
CA ALA A 16 -5.48 1.68 -1.43
C ALA A 16 -6.50 0.76 -2.12
N LYS A 17 -6.93 1.09 -3.35
CA LYS A 17 -7.87 0.27 -4.11
C LYS A 17 -7.30 -1.12 -4.41
N GLY A 18 -6.06 -1.19 -4.91
CA GLY A 18 -5.46 -2.46 -5.34
C GLY A 18 -5.18 -3.40 -4.17
N LEU A 19 -4.63 -2.89 -3.07
CA LEU A 19 -4.34 -3.67 -1.87
C LEU A 19 -5.61 -4.07 -1.13
N LEU A 20 -6.63 -3.22 -1.03
CA LEU A 20 -7.89 -3.58 -0.37
C LEU A 20 -8.61 -4.69 -1.12
N LYS A 21 -8.64 -4.60 -2.46
CA LYS A 21 -9.19 -5.66 -3.31
C LYS A 21 -8.45 -6.99 -3.15
N SER A 22 -7.13 -6.93 -3.00
CA SER A 22 -6.30 -8.11 -2.79
C SER A 22 -6.50 -8.70 -1.40
N ALA A 23 -6.61 -7.85 -0.37
CA ALA A 23 -6.91 -8.24 1.01
C ALA A 23 -8.25 -8.96 1.14
N ILE A 24 -9.30 -8.47 0.46
CA ILE A 24 -10.64 -9.09 0.45
C ILE A 24 -10.62 -10.49 -0.20
N ARG A 25 -9.71 -10.73 -1.15
CA ARG A 25 -9.61 -11.99 -1.92
C ARG A 25 -8.62 -12.99 -1.33
N ASP A 26 -7.87 -12.57 -0.33
CA ASP A 26 -6.87 -13.40 0.31
C ASP A 26 -7.56 -14.38 1.26
N ASP A 27 -7.16 -15.65 1.23
CA ASP A 27 -7.72 -16.70 2.09
C ASP A 27 -7.22 -16.61 3.55
N ASP A 28 -6.20 -15.78 3.82
CA ASP A 28 -5.64 -15.53 5.15
C ASP A 28 -6.13 -14.19 5.74
N PRO A 29 -6.14 -14.02 7.08
CA PRO A 29 -6.53 -12.75 7.69
C PRO A 29 -5.57 -11.60 7.35
N VAL A 30 -6.12 -10.51 6.84
CA VAL A 30 -5.39 -9.28 6.46
C VAL A 30 -5.82 -8.08 7.30
N ILE A 31 -4.87 -7.43 7.96
CA ILE A 31 -5.05 -6.14 8.62
C ILE A 31 -4.71 -5.03 7.63
N PHE A 32 -5.71 -4.23 7.28
CA PHE A 32 -5.59 -3.09 6.36
C PHE A 32 -5.52 -1.78 7.16
N MET A 33 -4.33 -1.19 7.28
CA MET A 33 -4.11 0.01 8.11
C MET A 33 -4.22 1.28 7.27
N GLU A 34 -5.35 1.96 7.35
CA GLU A 34 -5.59 3.24 6.67
C GLU A 34 -5.10 4.41 7.54
N SER A 35 -4.63 5.49 6.89
CA SER A 35 -4.28 6.74 7.56
C SER A 35 -5.40 7.76 7.35
N GLU A 36 -6.00 8.28 8.43
CA GLU A 36 -7.11 9.24 8.30
C GLU A 36 -6.67 10.54 7.62
N GLN A 37 -5.42 10.92 7.83
CA GLN A 37 -4.80 12.09 7.23
C GLN A 37 -4.69 12.00 5.70
N MET A 38 -4.84 10.81 5.12
CA MET A 38 -4.75 10.58 3.68
C MET A 38 -6.11 10.43 2.99
N TYR A 39 -7.23 10.43 3.71
CA TYR A 39 -8.54 10.23 3.07
C TYR A 39 -8.92 11.32 2.07
N GLY A 40 -8.39 12.54 2.25
CA GLY A 40 -8.61 13.65 1.30
C GLY A 40 -7.70 13.62 0.08
N ASP A 41 -6.75 12.70 0.00
CA ASP A 41 -5.77 12.66 -1.06
C ASP A 41 -6.38 12.25 -2.40
N LYS A 42 -6.02 12.98 -3.46
CA LYS A 42 -6.42 12.67 -4.83
C LYS A 42 -5.22 12.19 -5.62
N GLY A 43 -5.46 11.22 -6.49
CA GLY A 43 -4.46 10.64 -7.38
C GLY A 43 -5.15 9.86 -8.49
N GLU A 44 -4.40 9.52 -9.52
CA GLU A 44 -4.90 8.66 -10.59
C GLU A 44 -5.18 7.26 -10.03
N VAL A 45 -6.37 6.73 -10.31
CA VAL A 45 -6.77 5.39 -9.89
C VAL A 45 -7.25 4.66 -11.15
N PRO A 46 -6.54 3.61 -11.60
CA PRO A 46 -6.95 2.88 -12.80
C PRO A 46 -8.39 2.41 -12.70
N GLU A 47 -9.16 2.56 -13.78
CA GLU A 47 -10.53 2.03 -13.84
C GLU A 47 -10.55 0.50 -13.82
N GLY A 48 -11.72 -0.07 -13.54
CA GLY A 48 -11.89 -1.52 -13.51
C GLY A 48 -11.22 -2.20 -12.32
N GLU A 49 -10.95 -3.49 -12.47
CA GLU A 49 -10.32 -4.30 -11.44
C GLU A 49 -8.83 -4.45 -11.70
N TYR A 50 -8.05 -4.18 -10.65
CA TYR A 50 -6.66 -4.56 -10.56
C TYR A 50 -6.37 -4.98 -9.11
N LEU A 51 -5.37 -5.84 -8.98
CA LEU A 51 -4.88 -6.37 -7.72
C LEU A 51 -3.43 -5.99 -7.57
N ILE A 52 -3.01 -5.70 -6.34
CA ILE A 52 -1.61 -5.48 -5.99
C ILE A 52 -1.18 -6.65 -5.11
N PRO A 53 -0.13 -7.39 -5.49
CA PRO A 53 0.31 -8.56 -4.72
C PRO A 53 0.73 -8.15 -3.31
N ILE A 54 0.14 -8.79 -2.31
CA ILE A 54 0.49 -8.56 -0.90
C ILE A 54 1.91 -9.10 -0.66
N GLY A 55 2.73 -8.32 0.05
CA GLY A 55 4.12 -8.69 0.37
C GLY A 55 5.15 -8.25 -0.66
N VAL A 56 4.75 -7.51 -1.69
CA VAL A 56 5.66 -6.94 -2.70
C VAL A 56 5.75 -5.42 -2.53
N ALA A 57 6.97 -4.90 -2.37
CA ALA A 57 7.22 -3.46 -2.27
C ALA A 57 7.32 -2.81 -3.65
N ASP A 58 7.11 -1.49 -3.71
CA ASP A 58 7.19 -0.68 -4.94
C ASP A 58 8.31 0.37 -4.84
N ILE A 59 9.07 0.55 -5.94
CA ILE A 59 10.14 1.55 -6.03
C ILE A 59 9.54 2.86 -6.53
N LYS A 60 9.24 3.78 -5.61
CA LYS A 60 8.67 5.09 -5.94
C LYS A 60 9.68 6.04 -6.63
N ARG A 61 10.97 5.95 -6.29
CA ARG A 61 12.05 6.75 -6.88
C ARG A 61 13.33 5.91 -6.97
N LYS A 62 13.96 5.87 -8.15
CA LYS A 62 15.28 5.22 -8.34
C LYS A 62 16.39 6.10 -7.77
N GLY A 63 17.45 5.46 -7.26
CA GLY A 63 18.67 6.10 -6.75
C GLY A 63 19.72 5.04 -6.40
N ASP A 64 20.96 5.47 -6.19
CA ASP A 64 22.14 4.61 -6.03
C ASP A 64 23.03 4.96 -4.82
N ASP A 65 22.92 6.17 -4.26
CA ASP A 65 23.69 6.57 -3.06
C ASP A 65 23.14 6.01 -1.74
N VAL A 66 21.81 5.98 -1.60
CA VAL A 66 21.12 5.59 -0.36
C VAL A 66 19.75 4.98 -0.66
N THR A 67 19.32 4.03 0.17
CA THR A 67 17.97 3.46 0.14
C THR A 67 17.11 4.05 1.25
N ILE A 68 15.96 4.62 0.90
CA ILE A 68 14.95 5.12 1.83
C ILE A 68 13.75 4.15 1.79
N VAL A 69 13.42 3.56 2.94
CA VAL A 69 12.29 2.63 3.09
C VAL A 69 11.24 3.27 3.99
N SER A 70 10.01 3.30 3.51
CA SER A 70 8.87 3.85 4.25
C SER A 70 7.56 3.19 3.79
N PHE A 71 6.45 3.55 4.42
CA PHE A 71 5.09 3.13 4.09
C PHE A 71 4.06 4.17 4.59
N GLY A 72 2.82 4.05 4.13
CA GLY A 72 1.75 4.98 4.51
C GLY A 72 2.04 6.43 4.13
N LYS A 73 1.58 7.37 4.97
CA LYS A 73 1.69 8.82 4.73
C LYS A 73 3.13 9.30 4.54
N ILE A 74 4.10 8.70 5.23
CA ILE A 74 5.50 9.15 5.23
C ILE A 74 6.14 9.00 3.85
N ILE A 75 5.60 8.15 2.96
CA ILE A 75 6.07 8.04 1.57
C ILE A 75 6.08 9.39 0.84
N LYS A 76 5.17 10.31 1.20
CA LYS A 76 5.09 11.63 0.57
C LYS A 76 6.21 12.59 0.96
N GLU A 77 6.87 12.31 2.09
CA GLU A 77 7.96 13.13 2.64
C GLU A 77 9.34 12.54 2.32
N ALA A 78 9.39 11.36 1.67
CA ALA A 78 10.60 10.56 1.42
C ALA A 78 11.27 10.85 0.07
#